data_AF-A0A542IZE8-F1
#
_entry.id   AF-A0A542IZE8-F1
#
_cell.length_a   1.000
_cell.length_b   1.000
_cell.length_c   1.000
_cell.angle_alpha   90.00
_cell.angle_beta   90.00
_cell.angle_gamma   90.00
#
_symmetry.space_group_name_H-M   'P 1'
#
loop_
_entity.id
_entity.type
_entity.pdbx_description
1 polymer ?
#
loop_
_entity_poly.entity_id
_entity_poly.type
_entity_poly.pdbx_seq_one_letter_code
_entity_poly.pdbx_strand_id
1 'polypeptide(L)' 'MIQALLCKLNMRHEWHLEHAEDGSVYRRCRRCGKDDDQPGEGRRGDFSAWVGPTGG' A
#
# COMPACT_ATOMS: atom_id res chain seq x y z
N MET A 1 -19.13 5.15 5.35
CA MET A 1 -19.01 3.81 5.99
C MET A 1 -18.27 2.76 5.16
N ILE A 2 -18.31 2.80 3.82
CA ILE A 2 -17.68 1.80 2.93
C ILE A 2 -16.17 1.61 3.16
N GLN A 3 -15.40 2.67 3.39
CA GLN A 3 -13.94 2.54 3.58
C GLN A 3 -13.53 1.68 4.80
N ALA A 4 -14.34 1.61 5.86
CA ALA A 4 -14.06 0.73 6.99
C ALA A 4 -14.23 -0.76 6.60
N LEU A 5 -15.20 -1.07 5.75
CA LEU A 5 -15.41 -2.42 5.23
C LEU A 5 -14.30 -2.83 4.26
N LEU A 6 -13.83 -1.92 3.40
CA LEU A 6 -12.74 -2.21 2.46
C LEU A 6 -11.41 -2.52 3.18
N CYS A 7 -11.19 -1.89 4.34
CA CYS A 7 -10.03 -2.14 5.18
C CYS A 7 -10.11 -3.53 5.85
N LYS A 8 -11.30 -3.91 6.35
CA LYS A 8 -11.57 -5.26 6.88
C LYS A 8 -11.43 -6.36 5.82
N LEU A 9 -11.82 -6.09 4.58
CA LEU A 9 -11.69 -7.01 3.45
C LEU A 9 -10.29 -6.98 2.82
N ASN A 10 -9.32 -6.30 3.43
CA ASN A 10 -7.95 -6.18 2.95
C ASN A 10 -7.82 -5.61 1.51
N MET A 11 -8.84 -4.90 1.02
CA MET A 11 -8.88 -4.33 -0.34
C MET A 11 -8.34 -2.90 -0.39
N ARG A 12 -8.50 -2.12 0.69
CA ARG A 12 -8.03 -0.73 0.75
C ARG A 12 -7.64 -0.34 2.16
N HIS A 13 -6.37 0.02 2.33
CA HIS A 13 -5.81 0.49 3.60
C HIS A 13 -5.46 1.97 3.53
N GLU A 14 -5.62 2.63 4.67
CA GLU A 14 -5.19 4.01 4.87
C GLU A 14 -3.83 3.99 5.58
N TRP A 15 -2.77 3.86 4.77
CA TRP A 15 -1.40 3.74 5.24
C TRP A 15 -0.86 5.04 5.83
N HIS A 16 -0.16 4.94 6.96
CA HIS A 16 0.56 6.01 7.61
C HIS A 16 1.99 5.56 7.89
N LEU A 17 2.96 6.43 7.59
CA LEU A 17 4.37 6.17 7.86
C LEU A 17 4.65 6.39 9.35
N GLU A 18 5.17 5.37 10.01
CA GLU A 18 5.65 5.42 11.38
C GLU A 18 7.16 5.18 11.40
N HIS A 19 7.81 5.79 12.39
CA HIS A 19 9.24 5.62 12.64
C HIS A 19 9.38 4.75 13.86
N ALA A 20 10.09 3.64 13.72
CA ALA A 20 10.48 2.79 14.83
C ALA A 20 11.67 3.42 15.58
N GLU A 21 11.87 2.97 16.82
CA GLU A 21 12.92 3.49 17.71
C GLU A 21 14.35 3.20 17.20
N ASP A 22 14.49 2.19 16.33
CA ASP A 22 15.74 1.84 15.64
C ASP A 22 16.03 2.74 14.41
N GLY A 23 15.15 3.69 14.11
CA GLY A 23 15.24 4.56 12.94
C GLY A 23 14.69 3.94 11.65
N SER A 24 14.16 2.73 11.69
CA SER A 24 13.47 2.13 10.55
C SER A 24 12.10 2.81 10.33
N VAL A 25 11.65 2.84 9.08
CA VAL A 25 10.32 3.35 8.72
C VAL A 25 9.44 2.20 8.28
N TYR A 26 8.24 2.14 8.84
CA TYR A 26 7.23 1.16 8.45
C TYR A 26 5.91 1.87 8.17
N ARG A 27 5.03 1.23 7.38
CA ARG A 27 3.69 1.75 7.13
C ARG A 27 2.70 0.97 7.97
N ARG A 28 1.88 1.65 8.76
CA ARG A 28 0.78 1.06 9.53
C ARG A 28 -0.55 1.66 9.09
N CYS A 29 -1.57 0.83 8.94
CA CYS A 29 -2.89 1.31 8.59
C CYS A 29 -3.57 1.97 9.79
N ARG A 30 -4.01 3.23 9.66
CA ARG A 30 -4.68 3.98 10.73
C ARG A 30 -6.05 3.43 11.16
N ARG A 31 -6.63 2.52 10.38
CA ARG A 31 -7.98 1.99 10.64
C ARG A 31 -7.98 0.61 11.26
N CYS A 32 -7.20 -0.32 10.71
CA CYS A 32 -7.16 -1.70 11.18
C CYS A 32 -5.90 -2.04 11.97
N GLY A 33 -4.90 -1.16 11.99
CA GLY A 33 -3.62 -1.38 12.67
C GLY A 33 -2.70 -2.37 11.96
N LYS A 34 -3.05 -2.83 10.75
CA LYS A 34 -2.20 -3.74 9.97
C LYS A 34 -0.90 -3.03 9.58
N ASP A 35 0.21 -3.73 9.74
CA ASP A 35 1.52 -3.30 9.26
C ASP A 35 1.71 -3.74 7.80
N ASP A 36 2.37 -2.90 7.03
CA ASP A 36 2.69 -3.17 5.64
C ASP A 36 3.96 -4.00 5.58
N ASP A 37 3.78 -5.31 5.44
CA ASP A 37 4.89 -6.27 5.30
C ASP A 37 5.60 -6.17 3.93
N GLN A 38 5.15 -5.27 3.05
CA GLN A 38 5.70 -5.09 1.72
C GLN A 38 6.85 -4.07 1.75
N PRO A 39 8.06 -4.41 1.28
CA PRO A 39 9.18 -3.48 1.22
C PRO A 39 8.88 -2.35 0.23
N GLY A 40 8.33 -1.24 0.73
CA GLY A 40 8.46 0.07 0.13
C GLY A 40 7.89 0.27 -1.27
N GLU A 41 6.75 -0.32 -1.64
CA GLU A 41 5.97 0.19 -2.78
C GLU A 41 5.17 1.43 -2.36
N GLY A 42 5.90 2.50 -2.02
CA GLY A 42 5.35 3.83 -1.86
C GLY A 42 4.90 4.36 -3.23
N ARG A 43 3.58 4.27 -3.51
CA ARG A 43 2.90 5.11 -4.52
C ARG A 43 3.40 4.94 -5.97
N ARG A 44 2.95 3.88 -6.66
CA ARG A 44 2.52 3.97 -8.07
C ARG A 44 1.33 3.05 -8.30
N GLY A 45 0.13 3.61 -8.10
CA GLY A 45 -1.00 3.14 -8.88
C GLY A 45 -0.72 3.52 -10.34
N ASP A 46 -0.29 2.55 -11.12
CA ASP A 46 -0.42 2.40 -12.58
C ASP A 46 0.60 1.37 -13.05
N PHE A 47 0.21 0.10 -13.07
CA PHE A 47 0.80 -0.88 -13.99
C PHE A 47 -0.32 -1.60 -14.75
N SER A 48 -1.07 -0.83 -15.52
CA SER A 48 -1.44 -1.30 -16.85
C SER A 48 -0.15 -1.34 -17.69
N ALA A 49 0.77 -2.26 -17.35
CA ALA A 49 1.94 -2.58 -18.17
C ALA A 49 1.47 -3.48 -19.32
N TRP A 50 0.62 -2.93 -20.19
CA TRP A 50 0.33 -3.56 -21.48
C TRP A 50 1.51 -3.23 -22.40
N VAL A 51 2.45 -4.17 -22.52
CA VAL A 51 3.49 -4.17 -23.55
C VAL A 51 2.82 -4.59 -24.86
N GLY A 52 2.28 -3.62 -25.59
CA GLY A 52 1.84 -3.82 -26.98
C GLY A 52 3.05 -4.04 -27.90
N PRO A 53 2.88 -4.71 -29.05
CA PRO A 53 4.01 -5.05 -29.92
C PRO A 53 4.66 -3.79 -30.50
N THR A 54 5.93 -3.56 -30.21
CA THR A 54 6.76 -2.58 -30.92
C THR A 54 7.13 -3.17 -32.28
N GLY A 55 6.41 -2.75 -33.32
CA GLY A 55 6.72 -3.10 -34.71
C GLY A 55 8.07 -2.53 -35.14
N GLY A 56 8.90 -3.38 -35.73
CA GLY A 56 10.06 -3.01 -36.54
C GLY A 56 9.76 -3.19 -38.02
#